data_AF-A0AAN9GIA2-F1
#
_entry.id   AF-A0AAN9GIA2-F1
#
_cell.length_a   1.000
_cell.length_b   1.000
_cell.length_c   1.000
_cell.angle_alpha   90.00
_cell.angle_beta   90.00
_cell.angle_gamma   90.00
#
_symmetry.space_group_name_H-M   'P 1'
#
loop_
_entity.id
_entity.type
_entity.pdbx_description
1 polymer ?
#
loop_
_entity_poly.entity_id
_entity_poly.type
_entity_poly.pdbx_seq_one_letter_code
_entity_poly.pdbx_strand_id
1 'polypeptide(L)' 'MQSIEEMMRLDKEKLTAPVKSVEDKWKLLPAFLKVKGLVKQHIDSYNYFINVELKKIVKANDKVTSDADPNFYLR' A
#
# COMPACT_ATOMS: atom_id res chain seq x y z
N MET A 1 10.95 6.24 -14.90
CA MET A 1 9.62 6.87 -14.86
C MET A 1 9.06 7.08 -16.26
N GLN A 2 9.82 7.71 -17.18
CA GLN A 2 9.41 7.97 -18.56
C GLN A 2 9.03 6.71 -19.37
N SER A 3 9.68 5.57 -19.12
CA SER A 3 9.37 4.30 -19.80
C SER A 3 8.03 3.63 -19.39
N ILE A 4 7.46 4.02 -18.25
CA ILE A 4 6.19 3.46 -17.76
C ILE A 4 5.02 4.24 -18.37
N GLU A 5 5.17 5.56 -18.53
CA GLU A 5 4.16 6.43 -19.14
C GLU A 5 3.99 6.16 -20.64
N GLU A 6 5.07 5.86 -21.37
CA GLU A 6 4.99 5.45 -22.78
C GLU A 6 4.25 4.13 -22.97
N MET A 7 4.40 3.17 -22.05
CA MET A 7 3.72 1.86 -22.11
C MET A 7 2.23 1.94 -21.75
N MET A 8 1.81 2.99 -21.04
CA MET A 8 0.41 3.30 -20.75
C MET A 8 -0.32 3.97 -21.93
N ARG A 9 0.38 4.33 -23.01
CA ARG A 9 -0.23 4.78 -24.27
C ARG A 9 -0.69 3.62 -25.16
N LEU A 10 -1.15 2.51 -24.57
CA LEU A 10 -1.88 1.46 -25.29
C LEU A 10 -3.38 1.67 -25.10
N ASP A 11 -4.14 1.54 -26.20
CA ASP A 11 -5.59 1.68 -26.22
C ASP A 11 -6.25 0.89 -25.06
N LYS A 12 -6.96 1.62 -24.18
CA LYS A 12 -7.69 1.04 -23.03
C LYS A 12 -8.61 -0.12 -23.46
N GLU A 13 -9.18 -0.02 -24.66
CA GLU A 13 -10.07 -1.02 -25.26
C GLU A 13 -9.38 -2.34 -25.58
N LYS A 14 -8.09 -2.30 -25.98
CA LYS A 14 -7.30 -3.53 -26.21
C LYS A 14 -6.86 -4.19 -24.91
N LEU A 15 -6.68 -3.42 -23.85
CA LEU A 15 -6.29 -3.92 -22.52
C LEU A 15 -7.45 -4.56 -21.75
N THR A 16 -8.69 -4.14 -22.02
CA THR A 16 -9.91 -4.72 -21.41
C THR A 16 -10.55 -5.81 -22.26
N ALA A 17 -10.06 -6.04 -23.48
CA ALA A 17 -10.57 -7.10 -24.34
C ALA A 17 -10.38 -8.49 -23.70
N PRO A 18 -11.39 -9.37 -23.79
CA PRO A 18 -11.30 -10.71 -23.21
C PRO A 18 -10.20 -11.54 -23.88
N VAL A 19 -9.41 -12.25 -23.06
CA VAL A 19 -8.35 -13.16 -23.54
C VAL A 19 -9.00 -14.38 -24.18
N LYS A 20 -8.74 -14.59 -25.48
CA LYS A 20 -9.44 -15.60 -26.30
C LYS A 20 -8.98 -17.04 -26.05
N SER A 21 -7.71 -17.26 -25.69
CA SER A 21 -7.12 -18.60 -25.48
C SER A 21 -6.68 -18.82 -24.03
N VAL A 22 -6.74 -20.07 -23.55
CA VAL A 22 -6.22 -20.44 -22.21
C VAL A 22 -4.70 -20.28 -22.13
N GLU A 23 -4.02 -20.57 -23.24
CA GLU A 23 -2.56 -20.43 -23.40
C GLU A 23 -2.08 -18.99 -23.28
N ASP A 24 -2.93 -17.98 -23.48
CA ASP A 24 -2.53 -16.57 -23.31
C ASP A 24 -2.70 -16.05 -21.88
N LYS A 25 -3.40 -16.80 -20.99
CA LYS A 25 -3.70 -16.34 -19.63
C LYS A 25 -2.45 -16.18 -18.76
N TRP A 26 -1.37 -16.93 -19.03
CA TRP A 26 -0.12 -16.79 -18.25
C TRP A 26 0.48 -15.38 -18.35
N LYS A 27 0.21 -14.64 -19.44
CA LYS A 27 0.67 -13.25 -19.64
C LYS A 27 0.11 -12.27 -18.60
N LEU A 28 -1.00 -12.65 -17.92
CA LEU A 28 -1.57 -11.86 -16.83
C LEU A 28 -0.69 -11.86 -15.58
N LEU A 29 0.05 -12.94 -15.32
CA LEU A 29 0.90 -13.06 -14.14
C LEU A 29 2.03 -12.01 -14.11
N PRO A 30 2.87 -11.86 -15.17
CA PRO A 30 3.89 -10.82 -15.19
C PRO A 30 3.29 -9.41 -15.22
N ALA A 31 2.12 -9.22 -15.85
CA ALA A 31 1.42 -7.93 -15.82
C ALA A 31 0.95 -7.56 -14.40
N PHE A 32 0.38 -8.53 -13.67
CA PHE A 32 -0.04 -8.37 -12.28
C PHE A 32 1.15 -8.10 -11.35
N LEU A 33 2.23 -8.87 -11.51
CA LEU A 33 3.46 -8.72 -10.72
C LEU A 33 4.14 -7.35 -10.96
N LYS A 34 4.03 -6.76 -12.15
CA LYS A 34 4.55 -5.40 -12.42
C LYS A 34 3.78 -4.31 -11.67
N VAL A 35 2.46 -4.45 -11.53
CA VAL A 35 1.62 -3.42 -10.87
C VAL A 35 1.62 -3.58 -9.35
N LYS A 36 1.46 -4.82 -8.88
CA LYS A 36 1.36 -5.11 -7.45
C LYS A 36 2.67 -5.50 -6.80
N GLY A 37 3.70 -5.95 -7.52
CA GLY A 37 4.96 -6.40 -6.92
C GLY A 37 4.81 -7.66 -6.05
N LEU A 38 5.85 -8.51 -6.00
CA LEU A 38 5.80 -9.74 -5.20
C LEU A 38 5.83 -9.48 -3.68
N VAL A 39 6.46 -8.37 -3.26
CA VAL A 39 6.74 -8.04 -1.84
C VAL A 39 6.04 -6.75 -1.39
N LYS A 40 5.23 -6.15 -2.26
CA LYS A 40 4.67 -4.81 -2.02
C LYS A 40 3.70 -4.76 -0.85
N GLN A 41 3.01 -5.86 -0.53
CA GLN A 41 2.06 -5.87 0.59
C GLN A 41 2.72 -5.57 1.93
N HIS A 42 3.89 -6.15 2.20
CA HIS A 42 4.63 -5.87 3.44
C HIS A 42 5.16 -4.43 3.48
N ILE A 43 5.68 -3.94 2.36
CA ILE A 43 6.20 -2.57 2.24
C ILE A 43 5.07 -1.54 2.42
N ASP A 44 3.94 -1.74 1.74
CA ASP A 44 2.78 -0.86 1.82
C ASP A 44 2.17 -0.88 3.23
N SER A 45 2.07 -2.06 3.87
CA SER A 45 1.62 -2.18 5.25
C SER A 45 2.54 -1.44 6.22
N TYR A 46 3.86 -1.58 6.07
CA TYR A 46 4.83 -0.88 6.91
C TYR A 46 4.79 0.64 6.69
N ASN A 47 4.70 1.09 5.44
CA ASN A 47 4.55 2.50 5.11
C ASN A 47 3.28 3.11 5.70
N TYR A 48 2.16 2.38 5.66
CA TYR A 48 0.92 2.83 6.28
C TYR A 48 1.05 2.89 7.81
N PHE A 49 1.66 1.86 8.42
CA PHE A 49 1.90 1.80 9.85
C PHE A 49 2.69 3.03 10.35
N ILE A 50 3.84 3.34 9.73
CA ILE A 50 4.67 4.48 10.15
C ILE A 50 3.96 5.82 9.94
N ASN A 51 3.34 6.01 8.77
CA ASN A 51 2.80 7.32 8.39
C ASN A 51 1.49 7.66 9.09
N VAL A 52 0.68 6.65 9.40
CA VAL A 52 -0.70 6.81 9.88
C VAL A 52 -0.89 6.18 11.25
N GLU A 53 -0.69 4.88 11.40
CA GLU A 53 -1.10 4.15 12.60
C GLU A 53 -0.25 4.48 13.82
N LEU A 54 1.06 4.61 13.65
CA LEU A 54 1.97 4.97 14.74
C LEU A 54 1.57 6.31 15.37
N LYS A 55 1.22 7.30 14.55
CA LYS A 55 0.74 8.61 15.03
C LYS A 55 -0.60 8.48 15.77
N LYS A 56 -1.49 7.59 15.32
CA LYS A 56 -2.76 7.30 16.00
C LYS A 56 -2.51 6.65 17.38
N ILE A 57 -1.58 5.71 17.47
CA ILE A 57 -1.21 5.04 18.73
C ILE A 57 -0.66 6.04 19.73
N VAL A 58 0.27 6.89 19.31
CA VAL A 58 0.85 7.94 20.17
C VAL A 58 -0.24 8.91 20.63
N LYS A 59 -1.13 9.35 19.73
CA LYS A 59 -2.24 10.24 20.07
C LYS A 59 -3.24 9.61 21.04
N ALA A 60 -3.49 8.30 20.95
CA ALA A 60 -4.39 7.60 21.86
C ALA A 60 -3.82 7.46 23.28
N ASN A 61 -2.49 7.49 23.41
CA ASN A 61 -1.76 7.39 24.68
C ASN A 61 -1.05 8.71 25.00
N ASP A 62 -1.62 9.85 24.61
CA ASP A 62 -1.00 11.17 24.76
C ASP A 62 -0.92 11.64 26.22
N LYS A 63 -1.53 10.93 27.17
CA LYS A 63 -1.54 11.28 28.59
C LYS A 63 -0.98 10.14 29.43
N VAL A 64 0.06 10.44 30.21
CA VAL A 64 0.59 9.55 31.24
C VAL A 64 0.25 10.13 32.61
N THR A 65 -0.47 9.37 33.43
CA THR A 65 -0.86 9.75 34.79
C THR A 65 0.04 9.07 35.82
N SER A 66 0.28 9.74 36.95
CA SER A 66 1.00 9.16 38.09
C SER A 66 0.01 8.61 39.12
N ASP A 67 0.26 7.41 39.63
CA ASP A 67 -0.52 6.83 40.73
C ASP A 67 -0.19 7.49 42.08
N ALA A 68 1.01 8.08 42.21
CA ALA A 68 1.48 8.69 43.45
C ALA A 68 1.00 10.14 43.67
N ASP A 69 0.72 10.88 42.58
CA ASP A 69 0.20 12.24 42.64
C ASP A 69 -0.92 12.42 41.59
N PRO A 70 -2.19 12.48 42.03
CA PRO A 70 -3.35 12.64 41.15
C PRO A 70 -3.36 13.95 40.34
N ASN A 71 -2.61 14.97 40.76
CA ASN A 71 -2.56 16.26 40.08
C ASN A 71 -1.44 16.34 39.03
N PHE A 72 -0.54 15.35 38.99
CA PHE A 72 0.56 15.31 38.03
C PHE A 72 0.23 14.42 36.82
N TYR A 73 0.39 14.97 35.62
CA TYR A 73 0.32 14.20 34.37
C TYR A 73 1.32 14.74 33.35
N LEU A 74 1.85 13.83 32.52
CA LEU A 74 2.65 14.17 31.36
C LEU A 74 1.76 14.15 30.11
N ARG A 75 1.90 15.15 29.24
CA ARG A 75 1.27 15.22 27.94
C ARG A 75 2.27 15.64 26.87
#